data_AF-A0A382VW95-F1
#
_entry.id   AF-A0A382VW95-F1
#
_cell.length_a   1.000
_cell.length_b   1.000
_cell.length_c   1.000
_cell.angle_alpha   90.00
_cell.angle_beta   90.00
_cell.angle_gamma   90.00
#
_symmetry.space_group_name_H-M   'P 1'
#
loop_
_entity.id
_entity.type
_entity.pdbx_description
1 polymer ?
#
loop_
_entity_poly.entity_id
_entity_poly.type
_entity_poly.pdbx_seq_one_letter_code
_entity_poly.pdbx_strand_id
1 'polypeptide(L)'
;GGTKFYERAEIKDSVAFLRIVNQKNDDLAFERIINVPKRSVGDSTIKQLYEWGRKNKKTLEDSANELLLLNKIKPKTKLGLVRILNLFNKWRSDLKIKKHYELMEIILDESGYSKMLKDKKDLESEGRLENLKELIRGMRDFDNLQGFLEHVALATSIDQDWDGEKVNLMTMHAAKGLEFDAVFLPGWEEGLFPHQKSLEQKGDLALEEERRLAYVGLTRAKKESFISFVMNRMYRGDWVESLASRFIDELPIKNIKKEEIKEQNNEDFFFNQDIDYNEGI
;
A
#
# COMPACT_ATOMS: atom_id res chain seq x y z
N GLY A 1 4.39 22.55 -3.89
CA GLY A 1 3.53 23.09 -4.96
C GLY A 1 2.52 22.07 -5.46
N GLY A 2 2.99 20.93 -5.99
CA GLY A 2 2.13 19.86 -6.52
C GLY A 2 1.67 18.79 -5.51
N THR A 3 2.34 18.60 -4.37
CA THR A 3 1.96 17.55 -3.38
C THR A 3 0.58 17.80 -2.76
N LYS A 4 0.28 19.06 -2.39
CA LYS A 4 -1.05 19.49 -1.91
C LYS A 4 -2.21 19.23 -2.89
N PHE A 5 -1.94 19.01 -4.17
CA PHE A 5 -2.99 18.72 -5.15
C PHE A 5 -3.60 17.33 -4.93
N TYR A 6 -2.75 16.31 -4.75
CA TYR A 6 -3.18 14.93 -4.52
C TYR A 6 -3.80 14.70 -3.13
N GLU A 7 -3.69 15.68 -2.24
CA GLU A 7 -4.28 15.62 -0.90
C GLU A 7 -5.77 15.97 -0.87
N ARG A 8 -6.24 16.69 -1.89
CA ARG A 8 -7.62 17.19 -1.98
C ARG A 8 -8.61 16.03 -2.00
N ALA A 9 -9.75 16.20 -1.33
CA ALA A 9 -10.71 15.13 -1.10
C ALA A 9 -11.23 14.50 -2.40
N GLU A 10 -11.57 15.33 -3.38
CA GLU A 10 -12.06 14.91 -4.70
C GLU A 10 -10.99 14.19 -5.53
N ILE A 11 -9.73 14.56 -5.35
CA ILE A 11 -8.60 13.90 -6.00
C ILE A 11 -8.36 12.54 -5.36
N LYS A 12 -8.35 12.46 -4.02
CA LYS A 12 -8.23 11.19 -3.30
C LYS A 12 -9.36 10.22 -3.62
N ASP A 13 -10.60 10.71 -3.75
CA ASP A 13 -11.76 9.88 -4.13
C ASP A 13 -11.59 9.34 -5.56
N SER A 14 -11.17 10.19 -6.49
CA SER A 14 -10.92 9.82 -7.88
C SER A 14 -9.82 8.77 -8.01
N VAL A 15 -8.70 8.98 -7.30
CA VAL A 15 -7.59 8.03 -7.23
C VAL A 15 -8.03 6.71 -6.60
N ALA A 16 -8.89 6.73 -5.57
CA ALA A 16 -9.41 5.50 -4.98
C ALA A 16 -10.29 4.70 -5.94
N PHE A 17 -11.12 5.34 -6.79
CA PHE A 17 -11.81 4.63 -7.87
C PHE A 17 -10.84 3.95 -8.84
N LEU A 18 -9.78 4.65 -9.25
CA LEU A 18 -8.77 4.08 -10.13
C LEU A 18 -8.02 2.92 -9.47
N ARG A 19 -7.69 3.03 -8.18
CA ARG A 19 -7.02 1.98 -7.41
C ARG A 19 -7.84 0.70 -7.32
N ILE A 20 -9.13 0.78 -6.97
CA ILE A 20 -9.98 -0.43 -6.88
C ILE A 20 -10.23 -1.08 -8.24
N VAL A 21 -10.23 -0.28 -9.32
CA VAL A 21 -10.32 -0.79 -10.69
C VAL A 21 -9.02 -1.48 -11.10
N ASN A 22 -7.86 -0.88 -10.81
CA ASN A 22 -6.55 -1.47 -11.10
C ASN A 22 -6.30 -2.74 -10.25
N GLN A 23 -6.68 -2.70 -8.98
CA GLN A 23 -6.36 -3.71 -7.98
C GLN A 23 -7.61 -4.03 -7.13
N LYS A 24 -8.20 -5.20 -7.37
CA LYS A 24 -9.44 -5.66 -6.71
C LYS A 24 -9.32 -5.82 -5.18
N ASN A 25 -8.13 -6.12 -4.68
CA ASN A 25 -7.89 -6.34 -3.24
C ASN A 25 -7.49 -5.05 -2.49
N ASP A 26 -7.76 -3.87 -3.04
CA ASP A 26 -7.53 -2.60 -2.37
C ASP A 26 -8.70 -2.21 -1.45
N ASP A 27 -8.74 -2.82 -0.26
CA ASP A 27 -9.82 -2.62 0.70
C ASP A 27 -9.93 -1.17 1.21
N LEU A 28 -8.81 -0.44 1.30
CA LEU A 28 -8.80 0.97 1.70
C LEU A 28 -9.43 1.86 0.62
N ALA A 29 -9.11 1.61 -0.65
CA ALA A 29 -9.74 2.30 -1.75
C ALA A 29 -11.24 1.98 -1.80
N PHE A 30 -11.62 0.71 -1.63
CA PHE A 30 -13.01 0.27 -1.58
C PHE A 30 -13.81 1.00 -0.49
N GLU A 31 -13.33 0.97 0.76
CA GLU A 31 -14.01 1.61 1.89
C GLU A 31 -14.23 3.10 1.66
N ARG A 32 -13.23 3.80 1.12
CA ARG A 32 -13.30 5.24 0.86
C ARG A 32 -14.44 5.62 -0.08
N ILE A 33 -14.65 4.88 -1.16
CA ILE A 33 -15.55 5.27 -2.26
C ILE A 33 -16.87 4.51 -2.30
N ILE A 34 -17.03 3.44 -1.50
CA ILE A 34 -18.22 2.57 -1.57
C ILE A 34 -19.52 3.36 -1.36
N ASN A 35 -19.49 4.38 -0.50
CA ASN A 35 -20.63 5.25 -0.20
C ASN A 35 -20.47 6.69 -0.71
N VAL A 36 -19.54 6.93 -1.65
CA VAL A 36 -19.34 8.24 -2.28
C VAL A 36 -19.56 8.14 -3.80
N PRO A 37 -20.58 8.79 -4.38
CA PRO A 37 -21.75 9.41 -3.72
C PRO A 37 -22.58 8.43 -2.87
N LYS A 38 -23.52 8.94 -2.06
CA LYS A 38 -24.31 8.13 -1.11
C LYS A 38 -25.02 6.96 -1.81
N ARG A 39 -24.72 5.73 -1.37
CA ARG A 39 -25.31 4.46 -1.84
C ARG A 39 -26.02 3.66 -0.75
N SER A 40 -26.31 4.28 0.39
CA SER A 40 -26.93 3.62 1.55
C SER A 40 -26.09 2.46 2.12
N VAL A 41 -24.77 2.55 1.97
CA VAL A 41 -23.80 1.65 2.61
C VAL A 41 -23.26 2.39 3.83
N GLY A 42 -23.74 2.01 5.02
CA GLY A 42 -23.32 2.64 6.27
C GLY A 42 -22.29 1.80 7.02
N ASP A 43 -21.77 2.35 8.13
CA ASP A 43 -20.69 1.76 8.92
C ASP A 43 -21.01 0.33 9.40
N SER A 44 -22.26 0.06 9.76
CA SER A 44 -22.68 -1.30 10.13
C SER A 44 -22.48 -2.34 9.01
N THR A 45 -22.69 -1.95 7.76
CA THR A 45 -22.44 -2.83 6.60
C THR A 45 -20.95 -2.96 6.35
N ILE A 46 -20.18 -1.89 6.49
CA ILE A 46 -18.71 -1.93 6.34
C ILE A 46 -18.10 -2.87 7.40
N LYS A 47 -18.53 -2.75 8.67
CA LYS A 47 -18.13 -3.69 9.74
C LYS A 47 -18.48 -5.13 9.41
N GLN A 48 -19.71 -5.37 8.93
CA GLN A 48 -20.14 -6.71 8.52
C GLN A 48 -19.27 -7.28 7.37
N LEU A 49 -18.84 -6.44 6.42
CA LEU A 49 -17.92 -6.84 5.35
C LEU A 49 -16.55 -7.21 5.90
N TYR A 50 -16.00 -6.42 6.83
CA TYR A 50 -14.74 -6.72 7.49
C TYR A 50 -14.79 -8.02 8.31
N GLU A 51 -15.84 -8.23 9.09
CA GLU A 51 -16.03 -9.45 9.88
C GLU A 51 -16.10 -10.68 8.97
N TRP A 52 -16.82 -10.59 7.86
CA TRP A 52 -16.88 -11.65 6.87
C TRP A 52 -15.52 -11.89 6.19
N GLY A 53 -14.83 -10.81 5.81
CA GLY A 53 -13.52 -10.86 5.17
C GLY A 53 -12.46 -11.49 6.06
N ARG A 54 -12.41 -11.10 7.34
CA ARG A 54 -11.51 -11.71 8.35
C ARG A 54 -11.80 -13.19 8.54
N LYS A 55 -13.07 -13.56 8.71
CA LYS A 55 -13.47 -14.96 8.96
C LYS A 55 -13.16 -15.87 7.77
N ASN A 56 -13.34 -15.38 6.54
CA ASN A 56 -13.23 -16.20 5.32
C ASN A 56 -11.94 -15.93 4.52
N LYS A 57 -11.03 -15.10 5.04
CA LYS A 57 -9.80 -14.65 4.35
C LYS A 57 -10.09 -14.07 2.96
N LYS A 58 -11.06 -13.15 2.90
CA LYS A 58 -11.54 -12.47 1.68
C LYS A 58 -11.34 -10.97 1.77
N THR A 59 -11.21 -10.33 0.61
CA THR A 59 -11.23 -8.87 0.46
C THR A 59 -12.63 -8.32 0.75
N LEU A 60 -12.76 -7.01 0.96
CA LEU A 60 -14.07 -6.38 1.15
C LEU A 60 -14.98 -6.55 -0.07
N GLU A 61 -14.44 -6.50 -1.28
CA GLU A 61 -15.22 -6.70 -2.49
C GLU A 61 -15.75 -8.13 -2.61
N ASP A 62 -14.92 -9.14 -2.34
CA ASP A 62 -15.34 -10.53 -2.35
C ASP A 62 -16.34 -10.82 -1.23
N SER A 63 -16.12 -10.24 -0.05
CA SER A 63 -17.06 -10.30 1.07
C SER A 63 -18.41 -9.69 0.71
N ALA A 64 -18.42 -8.58 -0.03
CA ALA A 64 -19.66 -7.97 -0.50
C ALA A 64 -20.40 -8.89 -1.45
N ASN A 65 -19.71 -9.48 -2.43
CA ASN A 65 -20.33 -10.44 -3.36
C ASN A 65 -20.92 -11.65 -2.64
N GLU A 66 -20.18 -12.26 -1.70
CA GLU A 66 -20.64 -13.42 -0.94
C GLU A 66 -21.83 -13.10 -0.03
N LEU A 67 -21.78 -11.99 0.71
CA LEU A 67 -22.91 -11.57 1.56
C LEU A 67 -24.17 -11.23 0.75
N LEU A 68 -24.01 -10.72 -0.47
CA LEU A 68 -25.12 -10.47 -1.40
C LEU A 68 -25.76 -11.78 -1.88
N LEU A 69 -24.94 -12.79 -2.22
CA LEU A 69 -25.41 -14.13 -2.60
C LEU A 69 -26.16 -14.82 -1.46
N LEU A 70 -25.66 -14.68 -0.22
CA LEU A 70 -26.30 -15.22 0.98
C LEU A 70 -27.51 -14.42 1.46
N ASN A 71 -27.89 -13.34 0.77
CA ASN A 71 -28.97 -12.42 1.17
C ASN A 71 -28.81 -11.87 2.60
N LYS A 72 -27.58 -11.68 3.07
CA LYS A 72 -27.27 -11.16 4.42
C LYS A 72 -27.19 -9.64 4.51
N ILE A 73 -27.52 -8.93 3.42
CA ILE A 73 -27.50 -7.47 3.32
C ILE A 73 -28.92 -6.93 3.24
N LYS A 74 -29.20 -5.84 3.97
CA LYS A 74 -30.51 -5.16 3.97
C LYS A 74 -30.93 -4.72 2.54
N PRO A 75 -32.22 -4.75 2.16
CA PRO A 75 -32.67 -4.51 0.78
C PRO A 75 -32.18 -3.18 0.17
N LYS A 76 -32.21 -2.09 0.92
CA LYS A 76 -31.77 -0.75 0.45
C LYS A 76 -30.26 -0.72 0.16
N THR A 77 -29.46 -1.29 1.06
CA THR A 77 -28.01 -1.37 0.92
C THR A 77 -27.60 -2.35 -0.17
N LYS A 78 -28.37 -3.45 -0.35
CA LYS A 78 -28.19 -4.44 -1.41
C LYS A 78 -28.22 -3.78 -2.79
N LEU A 79 -29.19 -2.90 -3.07
CA LEU A 79 -29.26 -2.17 -4.34
C LEU A 79 -28.02 -1.30 -4.59
N GLY A 80 -27.56 -0.58 -3.56
CA GLY A 80 -26.36 0.25 -3.63
C GLY A 80 -25.09 -0.54 -3.94
N LEU A 81 -24.88 -1.64 -3.19
CA LEU A 81 -23.73 -2.53 -3.37
C LEU A 81 -23.75 -3.22 -4.75
N VAL A 82 -24.87 -3.80 -5.17
CA VAL A 82 -24.96 -4.45 -6.49
C VAL A 82 -24.62 -3.46 -7.60
N ARG A 83 -25.13 -2.23 -7.52
CA ARG A 83 -24.87 -1.21 -8.55
C ARG A 83 -23.38 -0.88 -8.65
N ILE A 84 -22.71 -0.62 -7.52
CA ILE A 84 -21.29 -0.22 -7.54
C ILE A 84 -20.35 -1.39 -7.87
N LEU A 85 -20.64 -2.60 -7.41
CA LEU A 85 -19.86 -3.80 -7.77
C LEU A 85 -19.95 -4.09 -9.27
N ASN A 86 -21.15 -3.94 -9.87
CA ASN A 86 -21.31 -4.07 -11.32
C ASN A 86 -20.52 -2.99 -12.08
N LEU A 87 -20.47 -1.76 -11.55
CA LEU A 87 -19.65 -0.69 -12.13
C LEU A 87 -18.16 -1.00 -12.05
N PHE A 88 -17.64 -1.52 -10.93
CA PHE A 88 -16.22 -1.93 -10.87
C PHE A 88 -15.88 -2.99 -11.92
N ASN A 89 -16.74 -4.01 -12.09
CA ASN A 89 -16.53 -5.03 -13.11
C ASN A 89 -16.58 -4.47 -14.53
N LYS A 90 -17.50 -3.52 -14.78
CA LYS A 90 -17.56 -2.78 -16.05
C LYS A 90 -16.28 -1.96 -16.27
N TRP A 91 -15.85 -1.17 -15.29
CA TRP A 91 -14.67 -0.30 -15.42
C TRP A 91 -13.37 -1.09 -15.56
N ARG A 92 -13.25 -2.25 -14.93
CA ARG A 92 -12.14 -3.20 -15.17
C ARG A 92 -12.12 -3.75 -16.59
N SER A 93 -13.29 -3.92 -17.19
CA SER A 93 -13.40 -4.33 -18.59
C SER A 93 -13.06 -3.16 -19.52
N ASP A 94 -13.55 -1.95 -19.21
CA ASP A 94 -13.24 -0.72 -19.94
C ASP A 94 -11.74 -0.38 -19.89
N LEU A 95 -11.06 -0.62 -18.75
CA LEU A 95 -9.61 -0.41 -18.61
C LEU A 95 -8.78 -1.21 -19.61
N LYS A 96 -9.27 -2.36 -20.09
CA LYS A 96 -8.56 -3.18 -21.09
C LYS A 96 -8.59 -2.59 -22.50
N ILE A 97 -9.54 -1.70 -22.78
CA ILE A 97 -9.82 -1.20 -24.13
C ILE A 97 -9.72 0.33 -24.24
N LYS A 98 -9.79 1.06 -23.12
CA LYS A 98 -9.76 2.52 -23.08
C LYS A 98 -8.49 3.01 -22.40
N LYS A 99 -8.12 4.24 -22.70
CA LYS A 99 -7.01 4.91 -22.02
C LYS A 99 -7.45 5.32 -20.61
N HIS A 100 -6.51 5.35 -19.67
CA HIS A 100 -6.76 5.62 -18.25
C HIS A 100 -7.40 6.99 -17.98
N TYR A 101 -7.06 8.02 -18.75
CA TYR A 101 -7.69 9.34 -18.61
C TYR A 101 -9.15 9.36 -19.11
N GLU A 102 -9.47 8.61 -20.17
CA GLU A 102 -10.85 8.43 -20.65
C GLU A 102 -11.66 7.59 -19.67
N LEU A 103 -11.03 6.58 -19.08
CA LEU A 103 -11.63 5.78 -18.03
C LEU A 103 -11.99 6.63 -16.80
N MET A 104 -11.13 7.56 -16.40
CA MET A 104 -11.43 8.48 -15.29
C MET A 104 -12.66 9.33 -15.58
N GLU A 105 -12.80 9.87 -16.80
CA GLU A 105 -14.00 10.61 -17.22
C GLU A 105 -15.27 9.75 -17.09
N ILE A 106 -15.22 8.49 -17.57
CA ILE A 106 -16.33 7.52 -17.48
C ILE A 106 -16.67 7.21 -16.02
N ILE A 107 -15.66 6.94 -15.19
CA ILE A 107 -15.82 6.64 -13.77
C ILE A 107 -16.52 7.81 -13.06
N LEU A 108 -16.08 9.05 -13.28
CA LEU A 108 -16.65 10.23 -12.62
C LEU A 108 -18.12 10.46 -12.98
N ASP A 109 -18.50 10.16 -14.22
CA ASP A 109 -19.88 10.29 -14.68
C ASP A 109 -20.77 9.13 -14.18
N GLU A 110 -20.38 7.88 -14.44
CA GLU A 110 -21.19 6.70 -14.13
C GLU A 110 -21.30 6.42 -12.62
N SER A 111 -20.27 6.76 -11.84
CA SER A 111 -20.33 6.70 -10.37
C SER A 111 -21.34 7.69 -9.79
N GLY A 112 -21.71 8.73 -10.56
CA GLY A 112 -22.50 9.87 -10.13
C GLY A 112 -21.69 10.96 -9.41
N TYR A 113 -20.35 10.85 -9.35
CA TYR A 113 -19.50 11.79 -8.62
C TYR A 113 -19.55 13.20 -9.20
N SER A 114 -19.40 13.33 -10.52
CA SER A 114 -19.54 14.61 -11.22
C SER A 114 -20.91 15.25 -10.99
N LYS A 115 -21.97 14.44 -11.01
CA LYS A 115 -23.34 14.92 -10.76
C LYS A 115 -23.51 15.40 -9.31
N MET A 116 -23.00 14.66 -8.34
CA MET A 116 -23.04 15.03 -6.92
C MET A 116 -22.40 16.40 -6.66
N LEU A 117 -21.27 16.71 -7.31
CA LEU A 117 -20.62 18.02 -7.19
C LEU A 117 -21.43 19.12 -7.90
N LYS A 118 -21.94 18.86 -9.12
CA LYS A 118 -22.76 19.82 -9.87
C LYS A 118 -24.07 20.17 -9.16
N ASP A 119 -24.72 19.20 -8.52
CA ASP A 119 -26.02 19.38 -7.86
C ASP A 119 -25.94 20.29 -6.62
N LYS A 120 -24.76 20.41 -5.98
CA LYS A 120 -24.55 21.29 -4.82
C LYS A 120 -24.57 22.78 -5.16
N LYS A 121 -24.16 23.15 -6.38
CA LYS A 121 -24.17 24.54 -6.90
C LYS A 121 -23.50 25.59 -5.98
N ASP A 122 -22.45 25.21 -5.27
CA ASP A 122 -21.62 26.13 -4.47
C ASP A 122 -20.23 26.34 -5.11
N LEU A 123 -19.59 27.47 -4.77
CA LEU A 123 -18.27 27.84 -5.31
C LEU A 123 -17.18 26.81 -5.01
N GLU A 124 -17.28 26.14 -3.86
CA GLU A 124 -16.34 25.09 -3.48
C GLU A 124 -16.44 23.89 -4.44
N SER A 125 -17.66 23.48 -4.79
CA SER A 125 -17.95 22.38 -5.70
C SER A 125 -17.55 22.69 -7.13
N GLU A 126 -17.67 23.94 -7.57
CA GLU A 126 -17.11 24.40 -8.86
C GLU A 126 -15.58 24.28 -8.88
N GLY A 127 -14.90 24.71 -7.81
CA GLY A 127 -13.46 24.53 -7.66
C GLY A 127 -13.04 23.06 -7.68
N ARG A 128 -13.77 22.18 -6.99
CA ARG A 128 -13.54 20.72 -7.02
C ARG A 128 -13.70 20.15 -8.43
N LEU A 129 -14.69 20.58 -9.20
CA LEU A 129 -14.87 20.15 -10.59
C LEU A 129 -13.71 20.59 -11.48
N GLU A 130 -13.14 21.78 -11.28
CA GLU A 130 -11.96 22.21 -12.03
C GLU A 130 -10.73 21.38 -11.66
N ASN A 131 -10.55 21.06 -10.38
CA ASN A 131 -9.48 20.16 -9.93
C ASN A 131 -9.56 18.77 -10.59
N LEU A 132 -10.77 18.23 -10.77
CA LEU A 132 -10.96 16.97 -11.49
C LEU A 132 -10.57 17.07 -12.97
N LYS A 133 -10.82 18.21 -13.63
CA LYS A 133 -10.36 18.44 -15.01
C LYS A 133 -8.83 18.55 -15.07
N GLU A 134 -8.21 19.22 -14.10
CA GLU A 134 -6.75 19.29 -13.99
C GLU A 134 -6.14 17.90 -13.79
N LEU A 135 -6.76 17.06 -12.94
CA LEU A 135 -6.36 15.66 -12.74
C LEU A 135 -6.36 14.89 -14.06
N ILE A 136 -7.48 14.94 -14.80
CA ILE A 136 -7.62 14.25 -16.09
C ILE A 136 -6.59 14.76 -17.11
N ARG A 137 -6.32 16.08 -17.14
CA ARG A 137 -5.27 16.65 -18.00
C ARG A 137 -3.90 16.09 -17.63
N GLY A 138 -3.52 16.10 -16.34
CA GLY A 138 -2.24 15.56 -15.88
C GLY A 138 -2.11 14.05 -16.09
N MET A 139 -3.21 13.29 -16.05
CA MET A 139 -3.19 11.87 -16.38
C MET A 139 -2.75 11.60 -17.83
N ARG A 140 -2.94 12.53 -18.77
CA ARG A 140 -2.54 12.35 -20.19
C ARG A 140 -1.03 12.28 -20.38
N ASP A 141 -0.25 12.75 -19.42
CA ASP A 141 1.21 12.74 -19.47
C ASP A 141 1.81 11.36 -19.12
N PHE A 142 0.97 10.40 -18.72
CA PHE A 142 1.38 9.04 -18.37
C PHE A 142 0.93 8.05 -19.44
N ASP A 143 1.76 7.04 -19.71
CA ASP A 143 1.48 6.03 -20.74
C ASP A 143 0.31 5.10 -20.37
N ASN A 144 0.16 4.80 -19.08
CA ASN A 144 -0.83 3.86 -18.58
C ASN A 144 -1.25 4.17 -17.13
N LEU A 145 -2.30 3.49 -16.66
CA LEU A 145 -2.83 3.68 -15.31
C LEU A 145 -1.81 3.37 -14.21
N GLN A 146 -1.02 2.32 -14.39
CA GLN A 146 -0.04 1.87 -13.40
C GLN A 146 1.02 2.94 -13.15
N GLY A 147 1.62 3.50 -14.21
CA GLY A 147 2.61 4.57 -14.11
C GLY A 147 2.05 5.85 -13.47
N PHE A 148 0.78 6.18 -13.75
CA PHE A 148 0.10 7.28 -13.06
C PHE A 148 -0.05 7.00 -11.55
N LEU A 149 -0.53 5.82 -11.16
CA LEU A 149 -0.72 5.46 -9.75
C LEU A 149 0.60 5.41 -8.98
N GLU A 150 1.69 4.97 -9.60
CA GLU A 150 3.04 5.00 -9.03
C GLU A 150 3.52 6.43 -8.78
N HIS A 151 3.28 7.34 -9.72
CA HIS A 151 3.58 8.76 -9.53
C HIS A 151 2.77 9.37 -8.38
N VAL A 152 1.47 9.08 -8.29
CA VAL A 152 0.62 9.56 -7.18
C VAL A 152 1.12 9.01 -5.84
N ALA A 153 1.47 7.73 -5.77
CA ALA A 153 2.00 7.12 -4.56
C ALA A 153 3.31 7.81 -4.11
N LEU A 154 4.23 8.08 -5.05
CA LEU A 154 5.47 8.79 -4.75
C LEU A 154 5.19 10.23 -4.29
N ALA A 155 4.32 10.96 -4.99
CA ALA A 155 3.97 12.34 -4.67
C ALA A 155 3.27 12.49 -3.30
N THR A 156 2.55 11.47 -2.86
CA THR A 156 1.86 11.47 -1.54
C THR A 156 2.73 10.89 -0.41
N SER A 157 3.74 10.07 -0.73
CA SER A 157 4.67 9.51 0.26
C SER A 157 5.64 10.54 0.86
N ILE A 158 5.85 11.67 0.18
CA ILE A 158 6.84 12.68 0.56
C ILE A 158 6.37 13.55 1.75
N ASP A 159 5.05 13.67 2.01
CA ASP A 159 4.48 14.66 2.95
C ASP A 159 3.47 14.06 3.98
N GLN A 160 3.45 12.74 4.25
CA GLN A 160 2.65 12.24 5.38
C GLN A 160 3.29 12.65 6.72
N ASP A 161 2.89 13.82 7.24
CA ASP A 161 3.05 14.18 8.64
C ASP A 161 2.21 13.22 9.49
N TRP A 162 2.85 12.14 9.90
CA TRP A 162 2.31 11.12 10.78
C TRP A 162 2.50 11.55 12.24
N ASP A 163 1.40 11.77 12.96
CA ASP A 163 1.39 12.34 14.32
C ASP A 163 1.52 11.27 15.43
N GLY A 164 2.42 10.30 15.24
CA GLY A 164 2.62 9.18 16.18
C GLY A 164 3.97 8.48 16.03
N GLU A 165 4.23 7.49 16.89
CA GLU A 165 5.42 6.64 16.78
C GLU A 165 5.42 5.89 15.43
N LYS A 166 6.55 5.91 14.74
CA LYS A 166 6.70 5.31 13.41
C LYS A 166 8.01 4.57 13.26
N VAL A 167 8.00 3.53 12.43
CA VAL A 167 9.21 2.85 11.96
C VAL A 167 9.64 3.52 10.66
N ASN A 168 10.88 3.99 10.62
CA ASN A 168 11.44 4.57 9.40
C ASN A 168 12.00 3.47 8.50
N LEU A 169 11.38 3.28 7.32
CA LEU A 169 11.90 2.39 6.28
C LEU A 169 12.67 3.21 5.23
N MET A 170 13.94 2.87 5.02
CA MET A 170 14.79 3.56 4.07
C MET A 170 15.90 2.64 3.56
N THR A 171 16.57 3.04 2.49
CA THR A 171 17.78 2.34 2.01
C THR A 171 18.99 2.71 2.87
N MET A 172 20.02 1.85 2.92
CA MET A 172 21.26 2.14 3.66
C MET A 172 21.93 3.45 3.22
N HIS A 173 21.83 3.80 1.94
CA HIS A 173 22.34 5.06 1.41
C HIS A 173 21.61 6.27 2.00
N ALA A 174 20.28 6.19 2.10
CA ALA A 174 19.44 7.26 2.65
C ALA A 174 19.61 7.42 4.17
N ALA A 175 20.07 6.38 4.86
CA ALA A 175 20.33 6.41 6.30
C ALA A 175 21.61 7.17 6.69
N LYS A 176 22.43 7.60 5.72
CA LYS A 176 23.70 8.29 5.99
C LYS A 176 23.47 9.59 6.76
N GLY A 177 24.11 9.72 7.93
CA GLY A 177 23.99 10.89 8.79
C GLY A 177 22.79 10.88 9.74
N LEU A 178 21.96 9.83 9.69
CA LEU A 178 20.88 9.59 10.66
C LEU A 178 21.34 8.59 11.72
N GLU A 179 20.67 8.56 12.87
CA GLU A 179 20.93 7.59 13.93
C GLU A 179 19.63 7.24 14.67
N PHE A 180 19.48 5.97 15.04
CA PHE A 180 18.28 5.42 15.66
C PHE A 180 18.63 4.55 16.87
N ASP A 181 17.71 4.43 17.83
CA ASP A 181 17.94 3.59 19.01
C ASP A 181 18.10 2.11 18.64
N ALA A 182 17.27 1.61 17.72
CA ALA A 182 17.35 0.28 17.16
C ALA A 182 17.29 0.33 15.63
N VAL A 183 18.05 -0.55 14.95
CA VAL A 183 18.06 -0.66 13.49
C VAL A 183 17.88 -2.12 13.08
N PHE A 184 16.95 -2.35 12.15
CA PHE A 184 16.73 -3.66 11.51
C PHE A 184 17.33 -3.62 10.10
N LEU A 185 18.20 -4.58 9.82
CA LEU A 185 18.96 -4.71 8.58
C LEU A 185 18.60 -6.04 7.89
N PRO A 186 17.44 -6.12 7.21
CA PRO A 186 17.03 -7.32 6.51
C PRO A 186 17.75 -7.47 5.16
N GLY A 187 17.80 -8.71 4.65
CA GLY A 187 18.32 -9.00 3.32
C GLY A 187 19.85 -9.04 3.24
N TRP A 188 20.51 -9.41 4.33
CA TRP A 188 21.96 -9.66 4.35
C TRP A 188 22.27 -11.02 3.71
N GLU A 189 22.10 -11.07 2.39
CA GLU A 189 22.20 -12.28 1.58
C GLU A 189 23.22 -12.08 0.46
N GLU A 190 24.01 -13.10 0.14
CA GLU A 190 24.89 -13.07 -1.03
C GLU A 190 24.08 -12.82 -2.31
N GLY A 191 24.58 -11.91 -3.13
CA GLY A 191 23.93 -11.48 -4.38
C GLY A 191 22.90 -10.36 -4.22
N LEU A 192 22.32 -10.20 -3.03
CA LEU A 192 21.48 -9.03 -2.67
C LEU A 192 22.32 -7.95 -1.97
N PHE A 193 23.03 -8.34 -0.90
CA PHE A 193 23.93 -7.50 -0.15
C PHE A 193 25.12 -8.32 0.40
N PRO A 194 26.29 -8.31 -0.27
CA PRO A 194 26.68 -7.39 -1.35
C PRO A 194 25.96 -7.66 -2.68
N HIS A 195 25.65 -6.58 -3.41
CA HIS A 195 24.89 -6.69 -4.66
C HIS A 195 25.71 -7.31 -5.81
N GLN A 196 25.21 -8.40 -6.39
CA GLN A 196 25.96 -9.24 -7.35
C GLN A 196 26.50 -8.45 -8.55
N LYS A 197 25.67 -7.60 -9.15
CA LYS A 197 26.09 -6.83 -10.36
C LYS A 197 27.19 -5.83 -10.05
N SER A 198 27.27 -5.32 -8.82
CA SER A 198 28.31 -4.38 -8.42
C SER A 198 29.66 -5.11 -8.36
N LEU A 199 29.66 -6.35 -7.84
CA LEU A 199 30.85 -7.20 -7.76
C LEU A 199 31.34 -7.61 -9.15
N GLU A 200 30.45 -8.00 -10.06
CA GLU A 200 30.81 -8.41 -11.43
C GLU A 200 31.44 -7.27 -12.26
N GLN A 201 31.03 -6.01 -12.04
CA GLN A 201 31.50 -4.88 -12.82
C GLN A 201 32.82 -4.27 -12.33
N LYS A 202 33.07 -4.29 -11.02
CA LYS A 202 34.17 -3.54 -10.39
C LYS A 202 35.01 -4.37 -9.41
N GLY A 203 34.73 -5.67 -9.27
CA GLY A 203 35.49 -6.60 -8.44
C GLY A 203 35.65 -6.11 -7.00
N ASP A 204 36.87 -6.20 -6.48
CA ASP A 204 37.22 -5.89 -5.09
C ASP A 204 36.89 -4.45 -4.68
N LEU A 205 36.96 -3.48 -5.61
CA LEU A 205 36.62 -2.09 -5.31
C LEU A 205 35.13 -1.89 -5.00
N ALA A 206 34.24 -2.62 -5.69
CA ALA A 206 32.82 -2.59 -5.36
C ALA A 206 32.53 -3.33 -4.06
N LEU A 207 33.25 -4.43 -3.78
CA LEU A 207 33.10 -5.14 -2.52
C LEU A 207 33.46 -4.24 -1.33
N GLU A 208 34.54 -3.48 -1.44
CA GLU A 208 34.93 -2.50 -0.42
C GLU A 208 33.90 -1.37 -0.24
N GLU A 209 33.21 -0.95 -1.30
CA GLU A 209 32.15 0.05 -1.20
C GLU A 209 30.90 -0.53 -0.51
N GLU A 210 30.49 -1.76 -0.85
CA GLU A 210 29.41 -2.48 -0.16
C GLU A 210 29.77 -2.74 1.31
N ARG A 211 31.04 -3.02 1.62
CA ARG A 211 31.56 -3.13 2.99
C ARG A 211 31.43 -1.81 3.75
N ARG A 212 31.73 -0.68 3.09
CA ARG A 212 31.50 0.67 3.68
C ARG A 212 30.01 0.91 3.94
N LEU A 213 29.13 0.47 3.04
CA LEU A 213 27.69 0.54 3.25
C LEU A 213 27.24 -0.31 4.44
N ALA A 214 27.80 -1.52 4.61
CA ALA A 214 27.52 -2.39 5.75
C ALA A 214 27.92 -1.70 7.06
N TYR A 215 29.11 -1.10 7.09
CA TYR A 215 29.59 -0.31 8.22
C TYR A 215 28.66 0.89 8.51
N VAL A 216 28.24 1.63 7.48
CA VAL A 216 27.30 2.74 7.66
C VAL A 216 26.00 2.24 8.26
N GLY A 217 25.40 1.18 7.72
CA GLY A 217 24.15 0.58 8.21
C GLY A 217 24.22 0.16 9.67
N LEU A 218 25.27 -0.60 10.04
CA LEU A 218 25.54 -1.03 11.42
C LEU A 218 25.69 0.14 12.39
N THR A 219 26.45 1.17 11.99
CA THR A 219 26.72 2.35 12.83
C THR A 219 25.56 3.34 12.92
N ARG A 220 24.41 3.07 12.28
CA ARG A 220 23.21 3.89 12.50
C ARG A 220 22.49 3.51 13.80
N ALA A 221 22.77 2.33 14.36
CA ALA A 221 22.20 1.88 15.63
C ALA A 221 22.97 2.46 16.83
N LYS A 222 22.25 3.09 17.75
CA LYS A 222 22.80 3.58 19.03
C LYS A 222 22.85 2.51 20.10
N LYS A 223 21.84 1.63 20.16
CA LYS A 223 21.72 0.59 21.18
C LYS A 223 21.76 -0.81 20.56
N GLU A 224 20.86 -1.12 19.64
CA GLU A 224 20.68 -2.47 19.11
C GLU A 224 20.64 -2.50 17.58
N SER A 225 21.31 -3.49 16.98
CA SER A 225 21.27 -3.76 15.54
C SER A 225 20.88 -5.22 15.31
N PHE A 226 19.84 -5.42 14.51
CA PHE A 226 19.31 -6.74 14.15
C PHE A 226 19.58 -6.99 12.67
N ILE A 227 20.28 -8.07 12.36
CA ILE A 227 20.57 -8.50 10.98
C ILE A 227 19.77 -9.76 10.69
N SER A 228 19.12 -9.82 9.52
CA SER A 228 18.39 -11.01 9.09
C SER A 228 18.64 -11.35 7.63
N PHE A 229 18.67 -12.63 7.33
CA PHE A 229 18.77 -13.21 5.99
C PHE A 229 17.81 -14.39 5.87
N VAL A 230 17.41 -14.73 4.64
CA VAL A 230 16.62 -15.93 4.37
C VAL A 230 17.38 -16.91 3.49
N MET A 231 17.06 -18.21 3.62
CA MET A 231 17.64 -19.25 2.75
C MET A 231 16.96 -19.32 1.38
N ASN A 232 15.71 -18.85 1.28
CA ASN A 232 14.91 -18.85 0.05
C ASN A 232 14.13 -17.55 -0.08
N ARG A 233 14.25 -16.89 -1.23
CA ARG A 233 13.58 -15.63 -1.52
C ARG A 233 12.87 -15.69 -2.87
N MET A 234 11.64 -15.19 -2.92
CA MET A 234 10.99 -14.88 -4.19
C MET A 234 11.52 -13.55 -4.72
N TYR A 235 12.20 -13.56 -5.86
CA TYR A 235 12.80 -12.37 -6.47
C TYR A 235 12.42 -12.30 -7.95
N ARG A 236 11.76 -11.21 -8.35
CA ARG A 236 11.29 -10.97 -9.75
C ARG A 236 10.44 -12.09 -10.35
N GLY A 237 9.71 -12.83 -9.53
CA GLY A 237 8.79 -13.89 -9.97
C GLY A 237 9.33 -15.31 -9.79
N ASP A 238 10.64 -15.46 -9.59
CA ASP A 238 11.28 -16.77 -9.41
C ASP A 238 11.75 -16.98 -7.96
N TRP A 239 11.78 -18.22 -7.52
CA TRP A 239 12.39 -18.60 -6.25
C TRP A 239 13.90 -18.75 -6.41
N VAL A 240 14.65 -18.06 -5.57
CA VAL A 240 16.11 -18.05 -5.58
C VAL A 240 16.60 -18.51 -4.21
N GLU A 241 17.40 -19.57 -4.19
CA GLU A 241 18.18 -19.97 -3.02
C GLU A 241 19.20 -18.88 -2.71
N SER A 242 19.26 -18.46 -1.45
CA SER A 242 20.10 -17.36 -0.98
C SER A 242 20.99 -17.85 0.15
N LEU A 243 22.26 -17.43 0.12
CA LEU A 243 23.21 -17.68 1.21
C LEU A 243 23.32 -16.45 2.10
N ALA A 244 23.69 -16.66 3.36
CA ALA A 244 24.02 -15.57 4.27
C ALA A 244 25.15 -14.70 3.68
N SER A 245 25.03 -13.38 3.81
CA SER A 245 26.06 -12.43 3.37
C SER A 245 27.38 -12.70 4.08
N ARG A 246 28.49 -12.68 3.32
CA ARG A 246 29.84 -12.77 3.87
C ARG A 246 30.14 -11.74 4.95
N PHE A 247 29.47 -10.58 4.92
CA PHE A 247 29.68 -9.53 5.93
C PHE A 247 29.23 -9.97 7.33
N ILE A 248 28.38 -10.98 7.46
CA ILE A 248 27.98 -11.55 8.75
C ILE A 248 29.16 -12.26 9.43
N ASP A 249 29.97 -12.99 8.66
CA ASP A 249 31.12 -13.74 9.19
C ASP A 249 32.30 -12.85 9.58
N GLU A 250 32.32 -11.62 9.06
CA GLU A 250 33.32 -10.61 9.38
C GLU A 250 33.05 -9.89 10.70
N LEU A 251 31.82 -10.03 11.25
CA LEU A 251 31.45 -9.41 12.51
C LEU A 251 32.10 -10.13 13.70
N PRO A 252 32.47 -9.40 14.77
CA PRO A 252 33.10 -9.99 15.94
C PRO A 252 32.10 -10.86 16.71
N ILE A 253 32.33 -12.18 16.70
CA ILE A 253 31.43 -13.21 17.30
C ILE A 253 31.02 -12.88 18.74
N LYS A 254 31.92 -12.33 19.54
CA LYS A 254 31.66 -11.95 20.95
C LYS A 254 30.53 -10.93 21.14
N ASN A 255 30.17 -10.21 20.08
CA ASN A 255 29.15 -9.16 20.08
C ASN A 255 27.87 -9.58 19.36
N ILE A 256 27.77 -10.85 18.91
CA ILE A 256 26.64 -11.34 18.12
C ILE A 256 25.88 -12.38 18.93
N LYS A 257 24.57 -12.20 19.04
CA LYS A 257 23.64 -13.23 19.49
C LYS A 257 22.97 -13.83 18.26
N LYS A 258 23.26 -15.10 17.94
CA LYS A 258 22.59 -15.82 16.85
C LYS A 258 21.26 -16.36 17.35
N GLU A 259 20.17 -16.00 16.69
CA GLU A 259 18.84 -16.55 16.94
C GLU A 259 18.38 -17.32 15.70
N GLU A 260 18.19 -18.63 15.84
CA GLU A 260 17.53 -19.43 14.82
C GLU A 260 16.02 -19.34 15.05
N ILE A 261 15.31 -18.67 14.15
CA ILE A 261 13.86 -18.75 14.08
C ILE A 261 13.54 -20.15 13.55
N LYS A 262 13.38 -21.10 14.46
CA LYS A 262 12.74 -22.37 14.12
C LYS A 262 11.30 -22.03 13.73
N GLU A 263 10.86 -22.47 12.56
CA GLU A 263 9.44 -22.51 12.25
C GLU A 263 8.76 -23.35 13.32
N GLN A 264 8.26 -22.70 14.36
CA GLN A 264 7.22 -23.28 15.16
C GLN A 264 6.01 -23.31 14.23
N ASN A 265 5.61 -24.50 13.81
CA ASN A 265 4.25 -24.79 13.34
C ASN A 265 3.26 -24.54 14.50
N ASN A 266 3.20 -23.30 14.99
CA ASN A 266 2.18 -22.86 15.93
C ASN A 266 1.05 -22.26 15.11
N GLU A 267 -0.01 -23.04 14.98
CA GLU A 267 -1.34 -22.63 14.52
C GLU A 267 -2.02 -21.60 15.45
N ASP A 268 -1.28 -20.78 16.20
CA ASP A 268 -1.83 -19.87 17.20
C ASP A 268 -1.33 -18.45 17.01
N PHE A 269 -1.82 -17.78 15.96
CA PHE A 269 -1.86 -16.31 15.94
C PHE A 269 -3.30 -15.86 16.18
N PHE A 270 -3.74 -15.96 17.44
CA PHE A 270 -4.97 -15.33 17.91
C PHE A 270 -4.71 -13.84 18.13
N PHE A 271 -5.38 -12.97 17.36
CA PHE A 271 -5.55 -11.58 17.76
C PHE A 271 -6.52 -11.53 18.95
N ASN A 272 -6.00 -11.48 20.18
CA ASN A 272 -6.78 -10.98 21.31
C ASN A 272 -6.83 -9.45 21.20
N GLN A 273 -7.86 -8.94 20.52
CA GLN A 273 -8.33 -7.55 20.70
C GLN A 273 -9.58 -7.58 21.58
N ASP A 274 -9.41 -7.95 22.84
CA ASP A 274 -10.29 -7.45 23.89
C ASP A 274 -9.69 -6.13 24.38
N ILE A 275 -9.96 -5.05 23.64
CA ILE A 275 -9.86 -3.69 24.17
C ILE A 275 -11.25 -3.39 24.72
N ASP A 276 -11.41 -3.56 26.03
CA ASP A 276 -12.62 -3.20 26.74
C ASP A 276 -12.69 -1.67 26.84
N TYR A 277 -13.56 -1.04 26.03
CA TYR A 277 -13.80 0.40 26.04
C TYR A 277 -14.79 0.81 27.14
N ASN A 278 -14.63 0.27 28.36
CA ASN A 278 -15.49 0.60 29.49
C ASN A 278 -14.73 0.63 30.83
N GLU A 279 -13.73 1.51 30.94
CA GLU A 279 -13.32 2.13 32.21
C GLU A 279 -12.76 3.53 31.87
N GLY A 280 -13.33 4.66 32.24
CA GLY A 280 -14.52 4.97 33.00
C GLY A 280 -14.80 6.48 32.93
N ILE A 281 -16.02 6.84 33.36
CA ILE A 281 -16.47 8.06 34.08
C ILE A 281 -15.87 9.40 33.62
#